data_AF-A0A953NU89-F1
#
_entry.id   AF-A0A953NU89-F1
#
_cell.length_a   1.000
_cell.length_b   1.000
_cell.length_c   1.000
_cell.angle_alpha   90.00
_cell.angle_beta   90.00
_cell.angle_gamma   90.00
#
_symmetry.space_group_name_H-M   'P 1'
#
loop_
_entity.id
_entity.type
_entity.pdbx_description
1 polymer ?
#
loop_
_entity_poly.entity_id
_entity_poly.type
_entity_poly.pdbx_seq_one_letter_code
_entity_poly.pdbx_strand_id
1 'polypeptide(L)'
;MSRFFPFFAGLTLVLLAFGMHQALAIAPSEAGSGDAQRILYLNAPAAISCLLLFLCNFLASLFYLRNRSQSADAWAVAGAEVGVVFATVFLLTGSLWSRYASGMWWTWDLRLTTSLVLWLLYVSYLMLRNSAEAGSASIMAAALAVVAFLDVPMVYLANRWFRTSQPQTLIGDSLPAAMKFALMTNVIGFLTFAALICGFRYGLERREQKLAGLQRQKAAAGTLALALPAMMLFQAPHGTRSAMFMYAGYIAAWTIYLVYLALLLRRMMRLRAEESELATNSHA
;
A
#
# COMPACT_ATOMS: atom_id res chain seq x y z
N MET A 1 8.39 -8.96 -19.89
CA MET A 1 7.33 -9.40 -18.96
C MET A 1 6.96 -10.82 -19.38
N SER A 2 6.94 -11.78 -18.47
CA SER A 2 6.62 -13.18 -18.80
C SER A 2 5.18 -13.31 -19.28
N ARG A 3 4.88 -14.31 -20.13
CA ARG A 3 3.53 -14.55 -20.68
C ARG A 3 2.45 -14.79 -19.59
N PHE A 4 2.86 -15.15 -18.38
CA PHE A 4 1.99 -15.35 -17.21
C PHE A 4 1.46 -14.05 -16.60
N PHE A 5 2.13 -12.93 -16.87
CA PHE A 5 1.80 -11.65 -16.28
C PHE A 5 0.41 -11.09 -16.64
N PRO A 6 0.01 -11.01 -17.93
CA PRO A 6 -1.32 -10.55 -18.29
C PRO A 6 -2.43 -11.47 -17.77
N PHE A 7 -2.17 -12.78 -17.67
CA PHE A 7 -3.11 -13.72 -17.08
C PHE A 7 -3.33 -13.44 -15.59
N PHE A 8 -2.26 -13.23 -14.82
CA PHE A 8 -2.36 -12.89 -13.41
C PHE A 8 -3.10 -11.56 -13.20
N ALA A 9 -2.80 -10.53 -14.01
CA ALA A 9 -3.50 -9.25 -13.97
C ALA A 9 -5.00 -9.38 -14.30
N GLY A 10 -5.35 -10.19 -15.31
CA GLY A 10 -6.74 -10.50 -15.65
C GLY A 10 -7.47 -11.20 -14.51
N LEU A 11 -6.84 -12.19 -13.89
CA LEU A 11 -7.38 -12.89 -12.72
C LEU A 11 -7.62 -11.93 -11.55
N THR A 12 -6.65 -11.07 -11.24
CA THR A 12 -6.80 -10.04 -10.20
C THR A 12 -7.99 -9.13 -10.47
N LEU A 13 -8.16 -8.68 -11.71
CA LEU A 13 -9.27 -7.80 -12.08
C LEU A 13 -10.64 -8.50 -11.92
N VAL A 14 -10.73 -9.78 -12.31
CA VAL A 14 -11.92 -10.60 -12.11
C VAL A 14 -12.22 -10.78 -10.61
N LEU A 15 -11.21 -11.09 -9.80
CA LEU A 15 -11.39 -11.28 -8.35
C LEU A 15 -11.81 -9.99 -7.64
N LEU A 16 -11.25 -8.84 -8.03
CA LEU A 16 -11.65 -7.54 -7.50
C LEU A 16 -13.08 -7.17 -7.90
N ALA A 17 -13.43 -7.35 -9.18
CA ALA A 17 -14.79 -7.08 -9.66
C ALA A 17 -15.81 -7.99 -8.97
N PHE A 18 -15.49 -9.28 -8.83
CA PHE A 18 -16.33 -10.24 -8.14
C PHE A 18 -16.47 -9.91 -6.65
N GLY A 19 -15.37 -9.64 -5.94
CA GLY A 19 -15.39 -9.24 -4.53
C GLY A 19 -16.21 -7.96 -4.31
N MET A 20 -16.04 -6.96 -5.16
CA MET A 20 -16.78 -5.71 -5.08
C MET A 20 -18.28 -5.90 -5.38
N HIS A 21 -18.64 -6.77 -6.33
CA HIS A 21 -20.03 -7.15 -6.57
C HIS A 21 -20.63 -7.86 -5.34
N GLN A 22 -19.91 -8.82 -4.75
CA GLN A 22 -20.35 -9.48 -3.52
C GLN A 22 -20.58 -8.48 -2.37
N ALA A 23 -19.68 -7.51 -2.20
CA ALA A 23 -19.74 -6.51 -1.14
C ALA A 23 -20.89 -5.50 -1.32
N LEU A 24 -21.13 -5.05 -2.54
CA LEU A 24 -22.08 -3.95 -2.83
C LEU A 24 -23.48 -4.43 -3.22
N ALA A 25 -23.63 -5.61 -3.83
CA ALA A 25 -24.93 -6.09 -4.30
C ALA A 25 -25.52 -7.20 -3.43
N ILE A 26 -24.69 -8.11 -2.91
CA ILE A 26 -25.17 -9.38 -2.34
C ILE A 26 -25.08 -9.42 -0.81
N ALA A 27 -24.07 -8.80 -0.22
CA ALA A 27 -23.91 -8.79 1.23
C ALA A 27 -25.13 -8.15 1.92
N PRO A 28 -25.76 -8.83 2.89
CA PRO A 28 -26.88 -8.27 3.63
C PRO A 28 -26.41 -7.09 4.47
N SER A 29 -27.28 -6.10 4.69
CA SER A 29 -27.01 -4.97 5.58
C SER A 29 -27.08 -5.42 7.06
N GLU A 30 -26.16 -4.94 7.89
CA GLU A 30 -26.17 -5.21 9.33
C GLU A 30 -27.28 -4.40 10.02
N ALA A 31 -28.01 -5.02 10.96
CA ALA A 31 -29.17 -4.41 11.63
C ALA A 31 -28.85 -3.12 12.42
N GLY A 32 -27.61 -2.94 12.90
CA GLY A 32 -27.19 -1.72 13.62
C GLY A 32 -26.59 -0.65 12.72
N SER A 33 -25.62 -1.04 11.89
CA SER A 33 -24.83 -0.09 11.07
C SER A 33 -25.46 0.21 9.69
N GLY A 34 -26.47 -0.56 9.27
CA GLY A 34 -27.04 -0.48 7.92
C GLY A 34 -26.01 -0.73 6.83
N ASP A 35 -26.16 -0.06 5.68
CA ASP A 35 -25.24 -0.20 4.54
C ASP A 35 -23.83 0.36 4.78
N ALA A 36 -23.62 1.17 5.82
CA ALA A 36 -22.30 1.71 6.11
C ALA A 36 -21.29 0.63 6.52
N GLN A 37 -21.75 -0.51 7.06
CA GLN A 37 -20.91 -1.66 7.36
C GLN A 37 -20.20 -2.21 6.10
N ARG A 38 -20.70 -1.93 4.89
CA ARG A 38 -20.05 -2.35 3.64
C ARG A 38 -18.67 -1.72 3.40
N ILE A 39 -18.31 -0.65 4.11
CA ILE A 39 -16.96 -0.09 4.08
C ILE A 39 -15.91 -1.06 4.65
N LEU A 40 -16.34 -2.01 5.50
CA LEU A 40 -15.50 -3.08 6.03
C LEU A 40 -14.85 -3.92 4.91
N TYR A 41 -15.60 -4.20 3.83
CA TYR A 41 -15.13 -4.99 2.70
C TYR A 41 -14.02 -4.31 1.89
N LEU A 42 -13.78 -3.03 2.13
CA LEU A 42 -12.66 -2.27 1.59
C LEU A 42 -11.57 -2.10 2.67
N ASN A 43 -11.96 -1.69 3.87
CA ASN A 43 -11.05 -1.35 4.96
C ASN A 43 -10.26 -2.57 5.45
N ALA A 44 -10.92 -3.69 5.75
CA ALA A 44 -10.25 -4.85 6.33
C ALA A 44 -9.30 -5.54 5.33
N PRO A 45 -9.70 -5.77 4.06
CA PRO A 45 -8.79 -6.28 3.04
C PRO A 45 -7.58 -5.37 2.78
N ALA A 46 -7.78 -4.04 2.81
CA ALA A 46 -6.69 -3.08 2.69
C ALA A 46 -5.72 -3.17 3.88
N ALA A 47 -6.23 -3.30 5.11
CA ALA A 47 -5.44 -3.48 6.32
C ALA A 47 -4.60 -4.77 6.28
N ILE A 48 -5.21 -5.90 5.92
CA ILE A 48 -4.50 -7.19 5.82
C ILE A 48 -3.40 -7.12 4.74
N SER A 49 -3.71 -6.52 3.59
CA SER A 49 -2.74 -6.36 2.50
C SER A 49 -1.57 -5.47 2.93
N CYS A 50 -1.84 -4.35 3.60
CA CYS A 50 -0.84 -3.46 4.18
C CYS A 50 0.09 -4.21 5.13
N LEU A 51 -0.45 -5.01 6.06
CA LEU A 51 0.35 -5.77 7.02
C LEU A 51 1.27 -6.79 6.34
N LEU A 52 0.78 -7.49 5.32
CA LEU A 52 1.61 -8.44 4.57
C LEU A 52 2.68 -7.74 3.73
N LEU A 53 2.42 -6.56 3.18
CA LEU A 53 3.41 -5.75 2.47
C LEU A 53 4.51 -5.24 3.43
N PHE A 54 4.14 -4.83 4.63
CA PHE A 54 5.08 -4.46 5.69
C PHE A 54 5.89 -5.67 6.19
N LEU A 55 5.29 -6.86 6.28
CA LEU A 55 6.02 -8.10 6.55
C LEU A 55 7.01 -8.41 5.41
N CYS A 56 6.61 -8.23 4.15
CA CYS A 56 7.50 -8.39 3.00
C CYS A 56 8.69 -7.42 3.10
N ASN A 57 8.44 -6.15 3.42
CA ASN A 57 9.49 -5.16 3.64
C ASN A 57 10.43 -5.55 4.79
N PHE A 58 9.88 -6.01 5.91
CA PHE A 58 10.66 -6.48 7.06
C PHE A 58 11.60 -7.63 6.70
N LEU A 59 11.08 -8.68 6.08
CA LEU A 59 11.86 -9.86 5.68
C LEU A 59 12.92 -9.50 4.63
N ALA A 60 12.56 -8.65 3.66
CA ALA A 60 13.47 -8.16 2.64
C ALA A 60 14.59 -7.29 3.24
N SER A 61 14.27 -6.41 4.19
CA SER A 61 15.25 -5.60 4.92
C SER A 61 16.19 -6.44 5.77
N LEU A 62 15.69 -7.49 6.42
CA LEU A 62 16.51 -8.43 7.18
C LEU A 62 17.48 -9.20 6.27
N PHE A 63 17.00 -9.68 5.12
CA PHE A 63 17.86 -10.33 4.13
C PHE A 63 18.87 -9.36 3.51
N TYR A 64 18.48 -8.10 3.30
CA TYR A 64 19.39 -7.06 2.85
C TYR A 64 20.51 -6.82 3.87
N LEU A 65 20.21 -6.70 5.16
CA LEU A 65 21.23 -6.52 6.21
C LEU A 65 22.23 -7.68 6.23
N ARG A 66 21.76 -8.91 6.01
CA ARG A 66 22.59 -10.12 6.01
C ARG A 66 23.48 -10.23 4.77
N ASN A 67 22.89 -10.10 3.58
CA ASN A 67 23.54 -10.49 2.31
C ASN A 67 23.86 -9.31 1.39
N ARG A 68 23.46 -8.08 1.75
CA ARG A 68 23.62 -6.86 0.93
C ARG A 68 23.11 -7.00 -0.51
N SER A 69 22.13 -7.87 -0.72
CA SER A 69 21.58 -8.16 -2.04
C SER A 69 20.70 -7.03 -2.53
N GLN A 70 21.03 -6.46 -3.70
CA GLN A 70 20.20 -5.46 -4.38
C GLN A 70 18.78 -5.95 -4.65
N SER A 71 18.60 -7.26 -4.82
CA SER A 71 17.27 -7.84 -5.01
C SER A 71 16.40 -7.70 -3.77
N ALA A 72 16.98 -7.88 -2.59
CA ALA A 72 16.26 -7.76 -1.34
C ALA A 72 15.99 -6.29 -1.01
N ASP A 73 16.94 -5.40 -1.31
CA ASP A 73 16.70 -3.95 -1.25
C ASP A 73 15.50 -3.52 -2.09
N ALA A 74 15.41 -4.00 -3.34
CA ALA A 74 14.30 -3.67 -4.23
C ALA A 74 12.95 -4.18 -3.71
N TRP A 75 12.91 -5.37 -3.09
CA TRP A 75 11.70 -5.89 -2.46
C TRP A 75 11.30 -5.09 -1.22
N ALA A 76 12.28 -4.61 -0.44
CA ALA A 76 12.02 -3.77 0.72
C ALA A 76 11.35 -2.46 0.32
N VAL A 77 11.94 -1.74 -0.63
CA VAL A 77 11.39 -0.48 -1.15
C VAL A 77 9.99 -0.69 -1.75
N ALA A 78 9.81 -1.71 -2.59
CA ALA A 78 8.51 -2.00 -3.19
C ALA A 78 7.44 -2.34 -2.13
N GLY A 79 7.78 -3.16 -1.14
CA GLY A 79 6.87 -3.51 -0.05
C GLY A 79 6.49 -2.31 0.81
N ALA A 80 7.46 -1.46 1.15
CA ALA A 80 7.21 -0.25 1.93
C ALA A 80 6.33 0.76 1.18
N GLU A 81 6.64 1.06 -0.08
CA GLU A 81 5.91 2.05 -0.88
C GLU A 81 4.46 1.61 -1.11
N VAL A 82 4.26 0.38 -1.58
CA VAL A 82 2.92 -0.17 -1.80
C VAL A 82 2.19 -0.33 -0.46
N GLY A 83 2.88 -0.74 0.59
CA GLY A 83 2.33 -0.84 1.95
C GLY A 83 1.78 0.49 2.45
N VAL A 84 2.52 1.60 2.28
CA VAL A 84 2.07 2.96 2.66
C VAL A 84 0.81 3.38 1.89
N VAL A 85 0.70 3.04 0.60
CA VAL A 85 -0.51 3.34 -0.18
C VAL A 85 -1.73 2.61 0.41
N PHE A 86 -1.60 1.31 0.71
CA PHE A 86 -2.68 0.53 1.33
C PHE A 86 -2.99 1.01 2.75
N ALA A 87 -1.96 1.34 3.54
CA ALA A 87 -2.11 1.92 4.87
C ALA A 87 -2.86 3.26 4.84
N THR A 88 -2.59 4.10 3.85
CA THR A 88 -3.28 5.38 3.66
C THR A 88 -4.78 5.15 3.40
N VAL A 89 -5.11 4.23 2.49
CA VAL A 89 -6.51 3.86 2.22
C VAL A 89 -7.17 3.30 3.47
N PHE A 90 -6.48 2.42 4.20
CA PHE A 90 -6.96 1.86 5.47
C PHE A 90 -7.26 2.96 6.52
N LEU A 91 -6.35 3.91 6.75
CA LEU A 91 -6.54 4.98 7.71
C LEU A 91 -7.69 5.92 7.32
N LEU A 92 -7.78 6.29 6.04
CA LEU A 92 -8.84 7.18 5.53
C LEU A 92 -10.21 6.51 5.62
N THR A 93 -10.33 5.27 5.15
CA THR A 93 -11.59 4.51 5.20
C THR A 93 -11.99 4.17 6.64
N GLY A 94 -11.02 3.93 7.53
CA GLY A 94 -11.25 3.73 8.96
C GLY A 94 -11.78 4.99 9.65
N SER A 95 -11.19 6.15 9.34
CA SER A 95 -11.66 7.45 9.87
C SER A 95 -13.08 7.78 9.39
N LEU A 96 -13.38 7.46 8.12
CA LEU A 96 -14.70 7.64 7.54
C LEU A 96 -15.76 6.74 8.22
N TRP A 97 -15.39 5.49 8.49
CA TRP A 97 -16.24 4.58 9.25
C TRP A 97 -16.44 5.06 10.69
N SER A 98 -15.39 5.55 11.35
CA SER A 98 -15.48 6.11 12.70
C SER A 98 -16.45 7.28 12.77
N ARG A 99 -16.39 8.18 11.78
CA ARG A 99 -17.30 9.33 11.68
C ARG A 99 -18.76 8.89 11.58
N TYR A 100 -19.03 7.81 10.84
CA TYR A 100 -20.37 7.25 10.74
C TYR A 100 -20.82 6.58 12.04
N ALA A 101 -20.01 5.69 12.60
CA ALA A 101 -20.39 4.86 13.75
C ALA A 101 -20.53 5.66 15.06
N SER A 102 -19.68 6.67 15.25
CA SER A 102 -19.56 7.38 16.53
C SER A 102 -19.67 8.91 16.43
N GLY A 103 -19.83 9.46 15.22
CA GLY A 103 -19.80 10.91 15.00
C GLY A 103 -18.40 11.53 15.05
N MET A 104 -17.35 10.79 15.43
CA MET A 104 -15.98 11.29 15.53
C MET A 104 -15.10 10.79 14.39
N TRP A 105 -14.36 11.69 13.73
CA TRP A 105 -13.44 11.34 12.64
C TRP A 105 -12.26 10.50 13.10
N TRP A 106 -11.75 10.78 14.30
CA TRP A 106 -10.59 10.14 14.86
C TRP A 106 -10.72 10.09 16.37
N THR A 107 -10.43 8.93 16.94
CA THR A 107 -10.24 8.76 18.37
C THR A 107 -8.77 8.50 18.62
N TRP A 108 -8.21 9.14 19.64
CA TRP A 108 -6.82 8.91 20.06
C TRP A 108 -6.70 7.64 20.91
N ASP A 109 -7.42 6.60 20.53
CA ASP A 109 -7.30 5.30 21.17
C ASP A 109 -6.02 4.58 20.70
N LEU A 110 -5.59 3.59 21.48
CA LEU A 110 -4.31 2.93 21.24
C LEU A 110 -4.24 2.29 19.84
N ARG A 111 -5.35 1.73 19.35
CA ARG A 111 -5.38 1.05 18.05
C ARG A 111 -5.22 2.02 16.89
N LEU A 112 -5.99 3.12 16.88
CA LEU A 112 -5.85 4.13 15.82
C LEU A 112 -4.50 4.85 15.90
N THR A 113 -4.04 5.17 17.12
CA THR A 113 -2.77 5.87 17.33
C THR A 113 -1.57 5.02 16.90
N THR A 114 -1.51 3.73 17.28
CA THR A 114 -0.44 2.82 16.83
C THR A 114 -0.49 2.61 15.31
N SER A 115 -1.69 2.51 14.72
CA SER A 115 -1.82 2.42 13.25
C SER A 115 -1.29 3.66 12.52
N LEU A 116 -1.50 4.85 13.09
CA LEU A 116 -0.96 6.10 12.57
C LEU A 116 0.56 6.19 12.74
N VAL A 117 1.07 5.76 13.90
CA VAL A 117 2.52 5.68 14.16
C VAL A 117 3.19 4.72 13.17
N LEU A 118 2.63 3.53 12.97
CA LEU A 118 3.10 2.58 11.96
C LEU A 118 3.18 3.22 10.56
N TRP A 119 2.14 3.94 10.15
CA TRP A 119 2.13 4.67 8.88
C TRP A 119 3.26 5.71 8.80
N LEU A 120 3.44 6.52 9.85
CA LEU A 120 4.51 7.54 9.90
C LEU A 120 5.90 6.91 9.87
N LEU A 121 6.12 5.77 10.53
CA LEU A 121 7.40 5.06 10.52
C LEU A 121 7.76 4.58 9.11
N TYR A 122 6.79 4.07 8.36
CA TYR A 122 7.00 3.65 6.97
C TYR A 122 7.16 4.82 5.98
N VAL A 123 6.47 5.94 6.21
CA VAL A 123 6.75 7.18 5.46
C VAL A 123 8.18 7.66 5.73
N SER A 124 8.60 7.65 6.99
CA SER A 124 9.97 8.03 7.39
C SER A 124 11.02 7.11 6.77
N TYR A 125 10.73 5.80 6.69
CA TYR A 125 11.57 4.83 5.97
C TYR A 125 11.78 5.24 4.50
N LEU A 126 10.71 5.59 3.78
CA LEU A 126 10.79 5.99 2.37
C LEU A 126 11.54 7.31 2.19
N MET A 127 11.32 8.29 3.09
CA MET A 127 12.05 9.55 3.06
C MET A 127 13.55 9.33 3.27
N LEU A 128 13.92 8.53 4.27
CA LEU A 128 15.32 8.19 4.55
C LEU A 128 15.97 7.41 3.39
N ARG A 129 15.20 6.55 2.71
CA ARG A 129 15.67 5.82 1.54
C ARG A 129 15.97 6.75 0.37
N ASN A 130 15.15 7.78 0.17
CA ASN A 130 15.27 8.74 -0.93
C ASN A 130 16.32 9.83 -0.67
N SER A 131 16.61 10.16 0.58
CA SER A 131 17.43 11.32 0.93
C SER A 131 18.94 11.09 0.88
N ALA A 132 19.43 9.90 0.53
CA ALA A 132 20.77 9.53 0.93
C ALA A 132 21.71 8.99 -0.16
N GLU A 133 22.97 9.41 -0.04
CA GLU A 133 24.12 8.91 -0.78
C GLU A 133 24.43 7.44 -0.42
N ALA A 134 24.97 6.72 -1.40
CA ALA A 134 25.05 5.26 -1.40
C ALA A 134 25.80 4.68 -0.18
N GLY A 135 25.16 3.77 0.56
CA GLY A 135 25.82 2.83 1.47
C GLY A 135 25.35 2.87 2.93
N SER A 136 25.46 4.03 3.61
CA SER A 136 25.13 4.14 5.04
C SER A 136 23.62 4.16 5.29
N ALA A 137 22.88 4.90 4.47
CA ALA A 137 21.46 5.09 4.70
C ALA A 137 20.58 3.90 4.33
N SER A 138 21.02 3.02 3.43
CA SER A 138 20.28 1.77 3.16
C SER A 138 20.32 0.83 4.38
N ILE A 139 21.38 0.89 5.18
CA ILE A 139 21.48 0.18 6.46
C ILE A 139 20.54 0.80 7.48
N MET A 140 20.57 2.12 7.62
CA MET A 140 19.71 2.85 8.55
C MET A 140 18.22 2.66 8.21
N ALA A 141 17.87 2.70 6.92
CA ALA A 141 16.53 2.41 6.44
C ALA A 141 16.13 0.95 6.76
N ALA A 142 16.99 -0.02 6.47
CA ALA A 142 16.71 -1.42 6.80
C ALA A 142 16.54 -1.66 8.31
N ALA A 143 17.32 -0.97 9.16
CA ALA A 143 17.15 -1.00 10.60
C ALA A 143 15.83 -0.34 11.04
N LEU A 144 15.48 0.81 10.46
CA LEU A 144 14.20 1.46 10.70
C LEU A 144 13.02 0.58 10.29
N ALA A 145 13.11 -0.15 9.16
CA ALA A 145 12.09 -1.11 8.75
C ALA A 145 11.88 -2.23 9.78
N VAL A 146 12.97 -2.73 10.38
CA VAL A 146 12.92 -3.72 11.46
C VAL A 146 12.18 -3.17 12.68
N VAL A 147 12.54 -1.95 13.12
CA VAL A 147 11.89 -1.29 14.25
C VAL A 147 10.42 -0.97 13.94
N ALA A 148 10.12 -0.48 12.74
CA ALA A 148 8.76 -0.18 12.31
C ALA A 148 7.86 -1.41 12.30
N PHE A 149 8.40 -2.57 11.91
CA PHE A 149 7.62 -3.81 11.94
C PHE A 149 7.32 -4.31 13.37
N LEU A 150 8.12 -3.95 14.37
CA LEU A 150 7.81 -4.29 15.78
C LEU A 150 6.56 -3.57 16.30
N ASP A 151 6.11 -2.50 15.65
CA ASP A 151 4.85 -1.84 15.95
C ASP A 151 3.63 -2.63 15.43
N VAL A 152 3.81 -3.54 14.46
CA VAL A 152 2.70 -4.38 13.96
C VAL A 152 2.08 -5.27 15.06
N PRO A 153 2.87 -6.00 15.88
CA PRO A 153 2.34 -6.66 17.07
C PRO A 153 1.61 -5.72 18.02
N MET A 154 2.09 -4.48 18.20
CA MET A 154 1.42 -3.49 19.05
C MET A 154 0.05 -3.10 18.48
N VAL A 155 -0.07 -2.87 17.18
CA VAL A 155 -1.36 -2.63 16.50
C VAL A 155 -2.32 -3.81 16.69
N TYR A 156 -1.83 -5.04 16.52
CA TYR A 156 -2.64 -6.25 16.71
C TYR A 156 -3.11 -6.42 18.17
N LEU A 157 -2.20 -6.25 19.11
CA LEU A 157 -2.49 -6.33 20.55
C LEU A 157 -3.43 -5.21 20.99
N ALA A 158 -3.26 -3.99 20.47
CA ALA A 158 -4.16 -2.87 20.73
C ALA A 158 -5.59 -3.21 20.30
N ASN A 159 -5.76 -3.86 19.16
CA ASN A 159 -7.06 -4.30 18.67
C ASN A 159 -7.70 -5.42 19.50
N ARG A 160 -6.89 -6.28 20.14
CA ARG A 160 -7.38 -7.39 20.98
C ARG A 160 -7.64 -6.99 22.43
N TRP A 161 -6.81 -6.10 23.00
CA TRP A 161 -6.85 -5.73 24.40
C TRP A 161 -7.76 -4.53 24.67
N PHE A 162 -7.80 -3.55 23.79
CA PHE A 162 -8.66 -2.39 23.96
C PHE A 162 -9.96 -2.64 23.21
N ARG A 163 -11.02 -2.97 23.98
CA ARG A 163 -12.41 -2.93 23.50
C ARG A 163 -12.79 -1.47 23.26
N THR A 164 -12.24 -0.85 22.22
CA THR A 164 -12.70 0.48 21.80
C THR A 164 -14.10 0.36 21.23
N SER A 165 -14.85 1.45 21.31
CA SER A 165 -16.29 1.60 21.03
C SER A 165 -16.73 1.24 19.60
N GLN A 166 -15.87 0.60 18.81
CA GLN A 166 -16.18 0.08 17.49
C GLN A 166 -16.50 -1.42 17.59
N PRO A 167 -17.51 -1.91 16.86
CA PRO A 167 -17.82 -3.33 16.82
C PRO A 167 -16.55 -4.11 16.45
N GLN A 168 -16.31 -5.20 17.16
CA GLN A 168 -15.11 -6.01 17.02
C GLN A 168 -14.79 -6.32 15.57
N THR A 169 -13.50 -6.35 15.24
CA THR A 169 -12.99 -6.84 13.97
C THR A 169 -13.75 -8.09 13.56
N LEU A 170 -14.51 -7.94 12.48
CA LEU A 170 -15.50 -8.87 11.95
C LEU A 170 -14.87 -10.13 11.33
N ILE A 171 -14.01 -10.80 12.09
CA ILE A 171 -13.42 -12.11 11.80
C ILE A 171 -13.62 -12.98 13.05
N GLY A 172 -14.88 -13.16 13.44
CA GLY A 172 -15.32 -14.08 14.47
C GLY A 172 -16.49 -14.93 13.96
N ASP A 173 -16.79 -16.03 14.65
CA ASP A 173 -17.87 -16.97 14.30
C ASP A 173 -19.28 -16.36 14.33
N SER A 174 -19.41 -15.10 14.74
CA SER A 174 -20.66 -14.35 14.83
C SER A 174 -21.09 -13.64 13.53
N LEU A 175 -20.27 -13.64 12.47
CA LEU A 175 -20.71 -13.09 11.18
C LEU A 175 -21.60 -14.06 10.40
N PRO A 176 -22.71 -13.57 9.80
CA PRO A 176 -23.46 -14.33 8.81
C PRO A 176 -22.54 -14.86 7.71
N ALA A 177 -22.72 -16.12 7.32
CA ALA A 177 -21.88 -16.79 6.33
C ALA A 177 -21.74 -15.99 5.01
N ALA A 178 -22.82 -15.34 4.58
CA ALA A 178 -22.83 -14.48 3.40
C ALA A 178 -21.88 -13.27 3.53
N MET A 179 -21.87 -12.60 4.69
CA MET A 179 -20.96 -11.48 4.95
C MET A 179 -19.50 -11.96 5.04
N LYS A 180 -19.26 -13.12 5.68
CA LYS A 180 -17.92 -13.71 5.77
C LYS A 180 -17.38 -14.08 4.39
N PHE A 181 -18.21 -14.65 3.52
CA PHE A 181 -17.84 -14.96 2.14
C PHE A 181 -17.50 -13.70 1.33
N ALA A 182 -18.33 -12.66 1.42
CA ALA A 182 -18.03 -11.36 0.80
C ALA A 182 -16.71 -10.76 1.32
N LEU A 183 -16.42 -10.89 2.61
CA LEU A 183 -15.15 -10.43 3.18
C LEU A 183 -13.96 -11.20 2.64
N MET A 184 -14.00 -12.54 2.68
CA MET A 184 -12.87 -13.38 2.25
C MET A 184 -12.57 -13.24 0.75
N THR A 185 -13.60 -13.10 -0.09
CA THR A 185 -13.42 -12.85 -1.52
C THR A 185 -12.72 -11.51 -1.78
N ASN A 186 -13.09 -10.45 -1.07
CA ASN A 186 -12.37 -9.17 -1.14
C ASN A 186 -10.95 -9.26 -0.58
N VAL A 187 -10.71 -10.02 0.51
CA VAL A 187 -9.35 -10.27 1.01
C VAL A 187 -8.50 -10.89 -0.08
N ILE A 188 -8.95 -11.96 -0.72
CA ILE A 188 -8.19 -12.63 -1.80
C ILE A 188 -7.96 -11.68 -2.98
N GLY A 189 -8.98 -10.91 -3.39
CA GLY A 189 -8.85 -9.90 -4.43
C GLY A 189 -7.80 -8.83 -4.11
N PHE A 190 -7.84 -8.26 -2.91
CA PHE A 190 -6.87 -7.24 -2.46
C PHE A 190 -5.47 -7.80 -2.29
N LEU A 191 -5.31 -9.05 -1.84
CA LEU A 191 -4.01 -9.70 -1.73
C LEU A 191 -3.37 -9.95 -3.10
N THR A 192 -4.15 -10.45 -4.06
CA THR A 192 -3.65 -10.61 -5.44
C THR A 192 -3.33 -9.27 -6.08
N PHE A 193 -4.12 -8.24 -5.80
CA PHE A 193 -3.86 -6.86 -6.22
C PHE A 193 -2.60 -6.25 -5.62
N ALA A 194 -2.41 -6.40 -4.31
CA ALA A 194 -1.21 -5.98 -3.60
C ALA A 194 0.03 -6.69 -4.17
N ALA A 195 -0.06 -8.00 -4.40
CA ALA A 195 1.03 -8.78 -5.00
C ALA A 195 1.36 -8.33 -6.44
N LEU A 196 0.33 -8.07 -7.26
CA LEU A 196 0.49 -7.55 -8.62
C LEU A 196 1.24 -6.21 -8.62
N ILE A 197 0.76 -5.25 -7.82
CA ILE A 197 1.35 -3.91 -7.74
C ILE A 197 2.76 -3.96 -7.15
N CYS A 198 2.97 -4.74 -6.10
CA CYS A 198 4.29 -4.91 -5.48
C CYS A 198 5.28 -5.53 -6.47
N GLY A 199 4.87 -6.54 -7.25
CA GLY A 199 5.68 -7.14 -8.30
C GLY A 199 6.04 -6.14 -9.42
N PHE A 200 5.09 -5.29 -9.83
CA PHE A 200 5.35 -4.19 -10.75
C PHE A 200 6.38 -3.19 -10.19
N ARG A 201 6.20 -2.73 -8.94
CA ARG A 201 7.09 -1.75 -8.32
C ARG A 201 8.50 -2.31 -8.09
N TYR A 202 8.59 -3.58 -7.69
CA TYR A 202 9.86 -4.32 -7.61
C TYR A 202 10.57 -4.36 -8.97
N GLY A 203 9.83 -4.69 -10.03
CA GLY A 203 10.38 -4.72 -11.38
C GLY A 203 10.87 -3.34 -11.86
N LEU A 204 10.20 -2.27 -11.43
CA LEU A 204 10.61 -0.89 -11.69
C LEU A 204 11.90 -0.54 -10.94
N GLU A 205 11.97 -0.84 -9.64
CA GLU A 205 13.12 -0.56 -8.79
C GLU A 205 14.37 -1.30 -9.28
N ARG A 206 14.23 -2.57 -9.71
CA ARG A 206 15.34 -3.34 -10.29
C ARG A 206 15.86 -2.74 -11.60
N ARG A 207 15.02 -2.04 -12.37
CA ARG A 207 15.48 -1.32 -13.58
C ARG A 207 16.20 -0.03 -13.18
N GLU A 208 15.66 0.72 -12.23
CA GLU A 208 16.30 1.93 -11.69
C GLU A 208 17.69 1.62 -11.10
N GLN A 209 17.83 0.55 -10.32
CA GLN A 209 19.12 0.10 -9.78
C GLN A 209 20.13 -0.27 -10.88
N LYS A 210 19.68 -0.93 -11.96
CA LYS A 210 20.53 -1.25 -13.12
C LYS A 210 20.97 0.02 -13.84
N LEU A 211 20.04 0.95 -14.09
CA LEU A 211 20.33 2.24 -14.70
C LEU A 211 21.31 3.05 -13.86
N ALA A 212 21.10 3.11 -12.54
CA ALA A 212 22.01 3.80 -11.62
C ALA A 212 23.40 3.15 -11.60
N GLY A 213 23.51 1.83 -11.76
CA GLY A 213 24.80 1.14 -11.94
C GLY A 213 25.53 1.56 -13.22
N LEU A 214 24.81 1.62 -14.33
CA LEU A 214 25.33 2.07 -15.64
C LEU A 214 25.68 3.57 -15.64
N GLN A 215 24.85 4.39 -15.01
CA GLN A 215 25.08 5.82 -14.83
C GLN A 215 26.26 6.08 -13.89
N ARG A 216 26.50 5.26 -12.85
CA ARG A 216 27.72 5.39 -12.02
C ARG A 216 28.99 5.04 -12.82
N GLN A 217 28.92 4.08 -13.74
CA GLN A 217 30.02 3.82 -14.68
C GLN A 217 30.23 4.99 -15.65
N LYS A 218 29.16 5.61 -16.14
CA LYS A 218 29.24 6.79 -17.03
C LYS A 218 29.57 8.11 -16.29
N ALA A 219 29.17 8.27 -15.03
CA ALA A 219 29.43 9.44 -14.20
C ALA A 219 30.87 9.46 -13.67
N ALA A 220 31.53 8.30 -13.57
CA ALA A 220 32.99 8.22 -13.48
C ALA A 220 33.70 8.78 -14.74
N ALA A 221 32.95 9.04 -15.82
CA ALA A 221 33.40 9.67 -17.07
C ALA A 221 32.67 11.00 -17.41
N GLY A 222 31.83 11.56 -16.54
CA GLY A 222 31.19 12.85 -16.83
C GLY A 222 29.84 13.11 -16.14
N THR A 223 29.89 14.08 -15.24
CA THR A 223 28.90 14.97 -14.58
C THR A 223 27.37 14.78 -14.67
N LEU A 224 26.80 14.81 -13.47
CA LEU A 224 25.42 14.90 -12.94
C LEU A 224 24.34 15.72 -13.68
N ALA A 225 23.11 15.20 -13.64
CA ALA A 225 21.84 15.95 -13.76
C ALA A 225 20.93 15.68 -12.55
N LEU A 226 20.27 16.71 -12.02
CA LEU A 226 19.41 16.66 -10.83
C LEU A 226 17.95 16.94 -11.22
N ALA A 227 16.99 16.14 -10.72
CA ALA A 227 15.56 16.45 -10.78
C ALA A 227 14.85 16.03 -9.48
N LEU A 228 14.11 16.95 -8.87
CA LEU A 228 13.19 16.75 -7.74
C LEU A 228 11.73 16.88 -8.22
N PRO A 229 10.76 16.18 -7.59
CA PRO A 229 9.35 16.54 -7.70
C PRO A 229 8.77 17.04 -6.36
N ALA A 230 7.96 18.10 -6.40
CA ALA A 230 7.17 18.61 -5.28
C ALA A 230 5.72 18.13 -5.35
N MET A 231 5.20 17.77 -4.18
CA MET A 231 3.88 17.25 -3.86
C MET A 231 2.95 18.41 -3.45
N MET A 232 1.72 18.48 -3.97
CA MET A 232 0.72 19.48 -3.55
C MET A 232 -0.52 18.84 -2.91
N LEU A 233 -0.94 19.45 -1.81
CA LEU A 233 -2.10 19.19 -0.97
C LEU A 233 -3.41 19.70 -1.59
N PHE A 234 -4.55 19.09 -1.23
CA PHE A 234 -5.86 19.74 -1.37
C PHE A 234 -6.86 19.25 -0.31
N GLN A 235 -7.58 20.19 0.32
CA GLN A 235 -8.71 19.99 1.24
C GLN A 235 -10.05 20.14 0.50
N ALA A 236 -11.12 19.46 0.95
CA ALA A 236 -12.49 19.69 0.45
C ALA A 236 -13.54 19.64 1.60
N PRO A 237 -14.69 20.34 1.48
CA PRO A 237 -15.58 20.74 2.58
C PRO A 237 -16.79 19.83 2.84
N HIS A 238 -17.51 20.10 3.94
CA HIS A 238 -18.52 19.24 4.57
C HIS A 238 -19.97 19.40 4.08
N GLY A 239 -20.66 18.26 3.93
CA GLY A 239 -22.11 18.10 4.21
C GLY A 239 -22.91 17.30 3.17
N THR A 240 -23.22 16.01 3.41
CA THR A 240 -24.35 15.27 2.77
C THR A 240 -24.59 13.85 3.34
N ARG A 241 -25.76 13.27 2.97
CA ARG A 241 -26.46 12.05 3.44
C ARG A 241 -25.63 10.75 3.54
N SER A 242 -26.04 9.86 4.46
CA SER A 242 -25.36 8.61 4.90
C SER A 242 -24.93 7.62 3.81
N ALA A 243 -25.61 7.56 2.66
CA ALA A 243 -25.20 6.69 1.53
C ALA A 243 -24.00 7.26 0.74
N MET A 244 -23.79 8.58 0.75
CA MET A 244 -22.75 9.25 -0.03
C MET A 244 -21.34 8.99 0.54
N PHE A 245 -21.21 8.76 1.84
CA PHE A 245 -19.91 8.49 2.48
C PHE A 245 -19.32 7.13 2.08
N MET A 246 -20.16 6.09 1.95
CA MET A 246 -19.69 4.78 1.47
C MET A 246 -19.09 4.90 0.06
N TYR A 247 -19.84 5.46 -0.89
CA TYR A 247 -19.35 5.62 -2.26
C TYR A 247 -18.17 6.57 -2.33
N ALA A 248 -18.14 7.66 -1.54
CA ALA A 248 -16.99 8.55 -1.47
C ALA A 248 -15.73 7.84 -0.98
N GLY A 249 -15.82 6.95 0.01
CA GLY A 249 -14.70 6.14 0.49
C GLY A 249 -14.18 5.17 -0.56
N TYR A 250 -15.08 4.47 -1.28
CA TYR A 250 -14.71 3.61 -2.40
C TYR A 250 -14.08 4.41 -3.56
N ILE A 251 -14.68 5.53 -3.94
CA ILE A 251 -14.16 6.41 -5.00
C ILE A 251 -12.79 6.95 -4.60
N ALA A 252 -12.62 7.45 -3.37
CA ALA A 252 -11.35 7.97 -2.87
C ALA A 252 -10.26 6.89 -2.82
N ALA A 253 -10.60 5.68 -2.39
CA ALA A 253 -9.65 4.57 -2.38
C ALA A 253 -9.21 4.20 -3.80
N TRP A 254 -10.18 4.04 -4.72
CA TRP A 254 -9.89 3.70 -6.11
C TRP A 254 -9.14 4.82 -6.84
N THR A 255 -9.45 6.10 -6.58
CA THR A 255 -8.69 7.21 -7.18
C THR A 255 -7.24 7.21 -6.71
N ILE A 256 -6.98 6.96 -5.42
CA ILE A 256 -5.61 6.82 -4.91
C ILE A 256 -4.88 5.68 -5.64
N TYR A 257 -5.50 4.50 -5.77
CA TYR A 257 -4.89 3.38 -6.47
C TYR A 257 -4.67 3.66 -7.96
N LEU A 258 -5.63 4.27 -8.64
CA LEU A 258 -5.54 4.59 -10.07
C LEU A 258 -4.49 5.68 -10.34
N VAL A 259 -4.40 6.70 -9.50
CA VAL A 259 -3.37 7.74 -9.58
C VAL A 259 -1.99 7.11 -9.37
N TYR A 260 -1.83 6.27 -8.35
CA TYR A 260 -0.58 5.57 -8.11
C TYR A 260 -0.17 4.68 -9.31
N LEU A 261 -1.12 3.92 -9.86
CA LEU A 261 -0.88 3.11 -11.05
C LEU A 261 -0.48 3.97 -12.25
N ALA A 262 -1.13 5.11 -12.46
CA ALA A 262 -0.81 6.04 -13.54
C ALA A 262 0.60 6.64 -13.38
N LEU A 263 1.00 7.01 -12.16
CA LEU A 263 2.35 7.49 -11.86
C LEU A 263 3.39 6.39 -12.14
N LEU A 264 3.12 5.15 -11.73
CA LEU A 264 3.99 4.01 -11.97
C LEU A 264 4.14 3.71 -13.47
N LEU A 265 3.04 3.77 -14.23
CA LEU A 265 3.06 3.61 -15.68
C LEU A 265 3.85 4.73 -16.38
N ARG A 266 3.64 5.99 -15.97
CA ARG A 266 4.42 7.14 -16.49
C ARG A 266 5.91 6.97 -16.22
N ARG A 267 6.29 6.55 -15.01
CA ARG A 267 7.69 6.29 -14.64
C ARG A 267 8.29 5.17 -15.49
N MET A 268 7.55 4.08 -15.70
CA MET A 268 7.98 2.98 -16.56
C MET A 268 8.21 3.43 -18.01
N MET A 269 7.31 4.25 -18.58
CA MET A 269 7.47 4.75 -19.95
C MET A 269 8.72 5.62 -20.09
N ARG A 270 9.02 6.47 -19.10
CA ARG A 270 10.26 7.27 -19.09
C ARG A 270 11.51 6.38 -19.05
N LEU A 271 11.54 5.38 -18.16
CA LEU A 271 12.68 4.47 -18.07
C LEU A 271 12.90 3.68 -19.35
N ARG A 272 11.84 3.28 -20.06
CA ARG A 272 11.99 2.62 -21.37
C ARG A 272 12.58 3.56 -22.42
N ALA A 273 12.21 4.84 -22.39
CA ALA A 273 12.80 5.85 -23.28
C ALA A 273 14.29 6.04 -22.98
N GLU A 274 14.65 6.18 -21.70
CA GLU A 274 16.05 6.29 -21.26
C GLU A 274 16.88 5.03 -21.62
N GLU A 275 16.32 3.83 -21.43
CA GLU A 275 16.95 2.56 -21.86
C GLU A 275 17.21 2.55 -23.37
N SER A 276 16.27 3.05 -24.19
CA SER A 276 16.43 3.10 -25.65
C SER A 276 17.48 4.10 -26.11
N GLU A 277 17.52 5.30 -25.52
CA GLU A 277 18.53 6.33 -25.84
C GLU A 277 19.95 5.85 -25.49
N LEU A 278 20.10 5.17 -24.35
CA LEU A 278 21.38 4.60 -23.94
C LEU A 278 21.85 3.48 -24.88
N ALA A 279 20.94 2.69 -25.44
CA ALA A 279 21.26 1.65 -26.41
C ALA A 279 21.69 2.25 -27.76
N THR A 280 21.02 3.31 -28.24
CA THR A 280 21.40 3.99 -29.49
C THR A 280 22.77 4.67 -29.38
N ASN A 281 23.04 5.35 -28.27
CA ASN A 281 24.32 6.03 -28.02
C ASN A 281 25.49 5.08 -27.71
N SER A 282 25.24 3.77 -27.58
CA SER A 282 26.27 2.74 -27.42
C SER A 282 26.78 2.18 -28.75
N HIS A 283 26.08 2.44 -29.85
CA HIS A 283 26.39 1.93 -31.19
C HIS A 283 26.91 3.00 -32.16
N ALA A 284 27.01 4.25 -31.70
CA ALA A 284 27.64 5.37 -32.40
C ALA A 284 29.01 5.65 -31.79
#